data_AF-S0FXF4-F1
#
_entry.id   AF-S0FXF4-F1
#
_cell.length_a   1.000
_cell.length_b   1.000
_cell.length_c   1.000
_cell.angle_alpha   90.00
_cell.angle_beta   90.00
_cell.angle_gamma   90.00
#
_symmetry.space_group_name_H-M   'P 1'
#
loop_
_entity.id
_entity.type
_entity.pdbx_description
1 polymer ?
#
loop_
_entity_poly.entity_id
_entity_poly.type
_entity_poly.pdbx_seq_one_letter_code
_entity_poly.pdbx_strand_id
1 'polypeptide(L)'
;MAAAENGDIFDLEGYGAVGFSGDMPVLLTRSETIVMPHGSELMMLPDRALIAYNLDRDRFETLTRNPYAPDEKIFPVAVFNSPGYVNRHFCAYFAMVDTGPLPLFSYGAVGFGRSRFRSAAIQVDTEPRQDLRQMPRNKVVQGVGHMQKKYPNNRLMRHLETCALQYGCPAGKNFFLQRYEAPLPTSRVCNANCLGCISLQPGPGLHACQDRIAFTPTAQEIAQVALEHIRQVPKAVVSFGQGCEGEPLTAHKAIVPAVQMIREQTGQGTINLNTNASLPEHVKTLCETGLDSMRVSMNSVRQKTYTAYFRPKSYAWEDMLKSIDTARAHNKFVAVNYLNCPGFTDSEKEAAALFEFIRNHDINMIQWRNLNYDPRLYVDTMEAVSPGGKPLGMAALIESLKQTFPRLIHGYFNPPKERF
;
A
#
# COMPACT_ATOMS: atom_id res chain seq x y z
N MET A 1 -16.18 -14.37 15.56
CA MET A 1 -16.68 -14.48 14.17
C MET A 1 -15.86 -15.45 13.33
N ALA A 2 -16.51 -16.11 12.38
CA ALA A 2 -15.94 -17.07 11.44
C ALA A 2 -16.70 -17.01 10.10
N ALA A 3 -16.19 -17.68 9.07
CA ALA A 3 -16.91 -17.93 7.82
C ALA A 3 -17.25 -19.42 7.65
N ALA A 4 -18.44 -19.72 7.15
CA ALA A 4 -18.83 -21.07 6.71
C ALA A 4 -18.29 -21.37 5.30
N GLU A 5 -18.36 -22.64 4.87
CA GLU A 5 -17.89 -23.07 3.52
C GLU A 5 -18.55 -22.30 2.36
N ASN A 6 -19.80 -21.85 2.53
CA ASN A 6 -20.52 -21.05 1.52
C ASN A 6 -20.13 -19.55 1.53
N GLY A 7 -19.24 -19.13 2.43
CA GLY A 7 -18.79 -17.74 2.58
C GLY A 7 -19.64 -16.90 3.53
N ASP A 8 -20.71 -17.45 4.13
CA ASP A 8 -21.49 -16.71 5.12
C ASP A 8 -20.66 -16.43 6.37
N ILE A 9 -20.60 -15.15 6.77
CA ILE A 9 -19.85 -14.70 7.94
C ILE A 9 -20.82 -14.58 9.11
N PHE A 10 -20.51 -15.26 10.20
CA PHE A 10 -21.33 -15.29 11.40
C PHE A 10 -20.48 -15.05 12.65
N ASP A 11 -21.13 -14.60 13.72
CA ASP A 11 -20.46 -14.49 15.01
C ASP A 11 -20.39 -15.85 15.70
N LEU A 12 -19.26 -16.14 16.32
CA LEU A 12 -19.07 -17.40 17.03
C LEU A 12 -19.23 -17.11 18.52
N GLU A 13 -20.43 -17.36 19.03
CA GLU A 13 -20.78 -17.09 20.43
C GLU A 13 -19.79 -17.76 21.39
N GLY A 14 -19.47 -17.14 22.54
CA GLY A 14 -18.46 -17.66 23.47
C GLY A 14 -17.00 -17.47 23.03
N TYR A 15 -16.75 -16.96 21.83
CA TYR A 15 -15.39 -16.76 21.30
C TYR A 15 -15.07 -15.30 20.96
N GLY A 16 -13.93 -14.82 21.47
CA GLY A 16 -13.34 -13.52 21.13
C GLY A 16 -12.55 -13.55 19.82
N ALA A 17 -12.61 -12.44 19.07
CA ALA A 17 -11.82 -12.26 17.85
C ALA A 17 -10.33 -12.06 18.18
N VAL A 18 -9.45 -12.65 17.37
CA VAL A 18 -8.00 -12.65 17.59
C VAL A 18 -7.30 -12.03 16.38
N GLY A 19 -6.29 -11.22 16.64
CA GLY A 19 -5.33 -10.76 15.65
C GLY A 19 -3.92 -11.25 15.97
N PHE A 20 -3.00 -11.06 15.04
CA PHE A 20 -1.58 -11.29 15.23
C PHE A 20 -0.79 -9.98 15.21
N SER A 21 0.21 -9.95 16.08
CA SER A 21 1.32 -9.00 16.06
C SER A 21 2.59 -9.82 15.93
N GLY A 22 3.02 -10.08 14.69
CA GLY A 22 4.09 -11.01 14.39
C GLY A 22 3.56 -12.43 14.53
N ASP A 23 4.19 -13.26 15.36
CA ASP A 23 3.72 -14.61 15.70
C ASP A 23 2.81 -14.65 16.94
N MET A 24 2.66 -13.52 17.64
CA MET A 24 1.95 -13.46 18.92
C MET A 24 0.43 -13.21 18.74
N PRO A 25 -0.44 -14.12 19.21
CA PRO A 25 -1.89 -13.89 19.22
C PRO A 25 -2.28 -12.82 20.24
N VAL A 26 -3.20 -11.95 19.83
CA VAL A 26 -3.72 -10.84 20.62
C VAL A 26 -5.25 -10.86 20.57
N LEU A 27 -5.88 -10.90 21.74
CA LEU A 27 -7.33 -10.75 21.86
C LEU A 27 -7.73 -9.33 21.43
N LEU A 28 -8.62 -9.21 20.45
CA LEU A 28 -9.09 -7.91 19.99
C LEU A 28 -10.09 -7.30 20.97
N THR A 29 -9.79 -6.10 21.45
CA THR A 29 -10.68 -5.36 22.34
C THR A 29 -11.44 -4.25 21.61
N ARG A 30 -12.54 -3.78 22.19
CA ARG A 30 -13.33 -2.69 21.62
C ARG A 30 -12.55 -1.37 21.54
N SER A 31 -11.70 -1.09 22.53
CA SER A 31 -10.85 0.11 22.61
C SER A 31 -9.76 0.13 21.56
N GLU A 32 -9.37 -1.04 21.04
CA GLU A 32 -8.26 -1.18 20.09
C GLU A 32 -8.73 -1.46 18.67
N THR A 33 -10.05 -1.46 18.46
CA THR A 33 -10.69 -1.64 17.17
C THR A 33 -11.55 -0.43 16.82
N ILE A 34 -11.75 -0.19 15.54
CA ILE A 34 -12.68 0.81 15.01
C ILE A 34 -13.84 0.13 14.29
N VAL A 35 -14.95 0.84 14.05
CA VAL A 35 -15.97 0.33 13.12
C VAL A 35 -15.30 0.12 11.78
N MET A 36 -15.54 -1.04 11.15
CA MET A 36 -14.92 -1.39 9.88
C MET A 36 -15.09 -0.23 8.87
N PRO A 37 -14.00 0.33 8.33
CA PRO A 37 -14.09 1.46 7.41
C PRO A 37 -14.92 1.12 6.18
N HIS A 38 -15.70 2.08 5.70
CA HIS A 38 -16.51 1.90 4.50
C HIS A 38 -15.61 1.63 3.28
N GLY A 39 -15.99 0.64 2.46
CA GLY A 39 -15.19 0.22 1.31
C GLY A 39 -14.05 -0.74 1.67
N SER A 40 -13.98 -1.19 2.92
CA SER A 40 -13.21 -2.38 3.29
C SER A 40 -13.93 -3.63 2.81
N GLU A 41 -13.16 -4.68 2.51
CA GLU A 41 -13.68 -5.97 2.06
C GLU A 41 -13.33 -7.08 3.07
N LEU A 42 -14.29 -7.97 3.34
CA LEU A 42 -14.06 -9.14 4.17
C LEU A 42 -13.60 -10.31 3.30
N MET A 43 -12.61 -11.05 3.77
CA MET A 43 -12.00 -12.15 3.02
C MET A 43 -12.01 -13.41 3.87
N MET A 44 -12.71 -14.44 3.42
CA MET A 44 -12.54 -15.80 3.94
C MET A 44 -11.15 -16.30 3.53
N LEU A 45 -10.47 -17.01 4.43
CA LEU A 45 -9.17 -17.62 4.15
C LEU A 45 -9.32 -19.15 4.11
N PRO A 46 -9.57 -19.74 2.92
CA PRO A 46 -9.56 -21.19 2.74
C PRO A 46 -8.23 -21.81 3.16
N ASP A 47 -8.27 -23.08 3.55
CA ASP A 47 -7.10 -23.87 3.96
C ASP A 47 -6.35 -23.33 5.18
N ARG A 48 -6.91 -22.35 5.87
CA ARG A 48 -6.42 -21.83 7.15
C ARG A 48 -7.36 -22.26 8.27
N ALA A 49 -6.79 -22.62 9.41
CA ALA A 49 -7.58 -22.88 10.62
C ALA A 49 -7.77 -21.57 11.40
N LEU A 50 -8.98 -21.35 11.90
CA LEU A 50 -9.34 -20.18 12.68
C LEU A 50 -8.63 -20.24 14.03
N ILE A 51 -8.00 -19.14 14.44
CA ILE A 51 -7.56 -18.95 15.82
C ILE A 51 -8.57 -18.02 16.50
N ALA A 52 -9.17 -18.49 17.59
CA ALA A 52 -10.15 -17.75 18.35
C ALA A 52 -9.82 -17.81 19.85
N TYR A 53 -10.32 -16.85 20.63
CA TYR A 53 -10.15 -16.85 22.08
C TYR A 53 -11.39 -17.44 22.75
N ASN A 54 -11.28 -18.57 23.42
CA ASN A 54 -12.38 -19.16 24.18
C ASN A 54 -12.56 -18.38 25.49
N LEU A 55 -13.69 -17.67 25.63
CA LEU A 55 -13.95 -16.81 26.78
C LEU A 55 -14.18 -17.59 28.08
N ASP A 56 -14.78 -18.78 28.00
CA ASP A 56 -15.07 -19.61 29.17
C ASP A 56 -13.81 -20.29 29.72
N ARG A 57 -12.89 -20.65 28.83
CA ARG A 57 -11.64 -21.35 29.18
C ARG A 57 -10.42 -20.45 29.30
N ASP A 58 -10.59 -19.16 29.03
CA ASP A 58 -9.54 -18.13 29.08
C ASP A 58 -8.27 -18.53 28.30
N ARG A 59 -8.44 -19.01 27.06
CA ARG A 59 -7.32 -19.49 26.22
C ARG A 59 -7.57 -19.35 24.73
N PHE A 60 -6.49 -19.26 23.96
CA PHE A 60 -6.53 -19.36 22.50
C PHE A 60 -6.80 -20.82 22.06
N GLU A 61 -7.69 -21.00 21.10
CA GLU A 61 -8.01 -22.30 20.49
C GLU A 61 -7.91 -22.21 18.97
N THR A 62 -7.39 -23.27 18.34
CA THR A 62 -7.40 -23.45 16.90
C THR A 62 -8.60 -24.30 16.51
N LEU A 63 -9.47 -23.75 15.68
CA LEU A 63 -10.74 -24.36 15.27
C LEU A 63 -10.75 -24.56 13.75
N THR A 64 -11.11 -25.77 13.32
CA THR A 64 -11.38 -26.10 11.91
C THR A 64 -12.85 -26.40 11.66
N ARG A 65 -13.63 -26.56 12.73
CA ARG A 65 -15.05 -26.94 12.74
C ARG A 65 -15.82 -26.08 13.74
N ASN A 66 -17.11 -25.90 13.48
CA ASN A 66 -17.99 -25.16 14.37
C ASN A 66 -18.14 -25.91 15.71
N PRO A 67 -17.79 -25.31 16.86
CA PRO A 67 -17.89 -25.97 18.17
C PRO A 67 -19.34 -26.32 18.56
N TYR A 68 -20.34 -25.67 17.95
CA TYR A 68 -21.76 -25.93 18.18
C TYR A 68 -22.40 -26.85 17.13
N ALA A 69 -21.71 -27.07 16.00
CA ALA A 69 -22.15 -27.94 14.90
C ALA A 69 -20.93 -28.62 14.27
N PRO A 70 -20.38 -29.69 14.89
CA PRO A 70 -19.07 -30.24 14.50
C PRO A 70 -18.94 -30.69 13.04
N ASP A 71 -20.04 -31.01 12.37
CA ASP A 71 -20.03 -31.38 10.96
C ASP A 71 -19.70 -30.20 10.02
N GLU A 72 -19.92 -28.97 10.47
CA GLU A 72 -19.67 -27.74 9.71
C GLU A 72 -18.20 -27.30 9.83
N LYS A 73 -17.52 -27.12 8.68
CA LYS A 73 -16.20 -26.47 8.66
C LYS A 73 -16.33 -24.97 8.78
N ILE A 74 -15.33 -24.36 9.41
CA ILE A 74 -15.25 -22.90 9.58
C ILE A 74 -13.87 -22.39 9.22
N PHE A 75 -13.82 -21.13 8.76
CA PHE A 75 -12.61 -20.49 8.27
C PHE A 75 -12.37 -19.14 8.95
N PRO A 76 -11.10 -18.72 9.08
CA PRO A 76 -10.78 -17.38 9.51
C PRO A 76 -11.22 -16.34 8.48
N VAL A 77 -11.55 -15.16 8.99
CA VAL A 77 -11.97 -14.01 8.21
C VAL A 77 -11.00 -12.87 8.44
N ALA A 78 -10.42 -12.36 7.36
CA ALA A 78 -9.58 -11.17 7.34
C ALA A 78 -10.35 -9.97 6.79
N VAL A 79 -9.79 -8.77 6.95
CA VAL A 79 -10.30 -7.54 6.33
C VAL A 79 -9.23 -6.86 5.50
N PHE A 80 -9.57 -6.53 4.25
CA PHE A 80 -8.82 -5.59 3.44
C PHE A 80 -9.32 -4.18 3.75
N ASN A 81 -8.63 -3.49 4.65
CA ASN A 81 -9.06 -2.18 5.12
C ASN A 81 -9.01 -1.12 4.00
N SER A 82 -10.00 -0.24 3.98
CA SER A 82 -10.04 0.85 3.01
C SER A 82 -8.78 1.75 3.11
N PRO A 83 -8.35 2.37 2.00
CA PRO A 83 -7.29 3.39 2.01
C PRO A 83 -7.48 4.47 3.09
N GLY A 84 -6.39 4.92 3.70
CA GLY A 84 -6.39 5.85 4.85
C GLY A 84 -6.28 5.16 6.21
N TYR A 85 -6.42 3.84 6.24
CA TYR A 85 -6.32 3.02 7.46
C TYR A 85 -5.20 2.00 7.33
N VAL A 86 -4.42 1.84 8.40
CA VAL A 86 -3.39 0.81 8.50
C VAL A 86 -3.72 -0.21 9.57
N ASN A 87 -3.34 -1.45 9.31
CA ASN A 87 -3.57 -2.57 10.21
C ASN A 87 -2.82 -2.33 11.53
N ARG A 88 -3.54 -2.43 12.64
CA ARG A 88 -2.97 -2.53 13.99
C ARG A 88 -2.53 -3.97 14.26
N HIS A 89 -3.30 -4.94 13.76
CA HIS A 89 -3.03 -6.37 13.81
C HIS A 89 -3.46 -7.01 12.49
N PHE A 90 -2.85 -8.13 12.12
CA PHE A 90 -3.30 -8.93 10.97
C PHE A 90 -4.15 -10.13 11.44
N CYS A 91 -4.91 -10.74 10.52
CA CYS A 91 -5.81 -11.85 10.83
C CYS A 91 -5.05 -13.00 11.49
N ALA A 92 -5.54 -13.50 12.63
CA ALA A 92 -4.95 -14.66 13.28
C ALA A 92 -5.44 -15.94 12.62
N TYR A 93 -4.50 -16.75 12.14
CA TYR A 93 -4.78 -18.04 11.54
C TYR A 93 -3.62 -19.00 11.70
N PHE A 94 -3.92 -20.29 11.72
CA PHE A 94 -2.91 -21.33 11.58
C PHE A 94 -2.89 -21.80 10.12
N ALA A 95 -1.72 -21.79 9.49
CA ALA A 95 -1.55 -22.34 8.15
C ALA A 95 -1.36 -23.86 8.27
N MET A 96 -2.19 -24.64 7.58
CA MET A 96 -2.06 -26.09 7.56
C MET A 96 -0.78 -26.50 6.82
N VAL A 97 -0.33 -27.73 7.03
CA VAL A 97 0.83 -28.28 6.30
C VAL A 97 0.53 -28.24 4.79
N ASP A 98 1.55 -27.91 3.99
CA ASP A 98 1.51 -27.83 2.52
C ASP A 98 0.57 -26.76 1.92
N THR A 99 0.11 -25.78 2.70
CA THR A 99 -0.67 -24.67 2.13
C THR A 99 0.23 -23.64 1.46
N GLY A 100 -0.07 -23.30 0.20
CA GLY A 100 0.59 -22.21 -0.53
C GLY A 100 0.34 -20.83 0.10
N PRO A 101 1.09 -19.79 -0.31
CA PRO A 101 0.95 -18.45 0.23
C PRO A 101 -0.44 -17.85 -0.04
N LEU A 102 -0.90 -16.97 0.85
CA LEU A 102 -2.10 -16.17 0.59
C LEU A 102 -1.91 -15.24 -0.63
N PRO A 103 -2.98 -14.93 -1.40
CA PRO A 103 -2.94 -13.95 -2.48
C PRO A 103 -2.42 -12.57 -2.05
N LEU A 104 -2.06 -11.70 -3.00
CA LEU A 104 -1.41 -10.41 -2.71
C LEU A 104 -2.40 -9.31 -2.25
N PHE A 105 -2.99 -9.51 -1.07
CA PHE A 105 -3.84 -8.56 -0.36
C PHE A 105 -3.28 -8.26 1.03
N SER A 106 -3.84 -7.25 1.70
CA SER A 106 -3.58 -7.02 3.12
C SER A 106 -4.60 -7.72 3.99
N TYR A 107 -4.14 -8.50 4.97
CA TYR A 107 -4.98 -9.35 5.80
C TYR A 107 -5.17 -8.78 7.20
N GLY A 108 -5.92 -7.69 7.36
CA GLY A 108 -6.18 -7.09 8.66
C GLY A 108 -7.01 -7.98 9.58
N ALA A 109 -6.85 -7.83 10.90
CA ALA A 109 -7.69 -8.52 11.88
C ALA A 109 -9.06 -7.84 12.02
N VAL A 110 -10.10 -8.64 12.17
CA VAL A 110 -11.48 -8.15 12.25
C VAL A 110 -12.29 -9.01 13.21
N GLY A 111 -13.30 -8.41 13.83
CA GLY A 111 -14.27 -9.09 14.67
C GLY A 111 -15.67 -8.52 14.48
N PHE A 112 -16.64 -9.12 15.17
CA PHE A 112 -18.01 -8.64 15.21
C PHE A 112 -18.36 -8.19 16.63
N GLY A 113 -19.06 -7.07 16.78
CA GLY A 113 -19.48 -6.59 18.09
C GLY A 113 -20.45 -5.42 18.00
N ARG A 114 -21.49 -5.46 18.85
CA ARG A 114 -22.61 -4.49 18.84
C ARG A 114 -23.24 -4.32 17.44
N SER A 115 -23.52 -5.44 16.80
CA SER A 115 -24.17 -5.51 15.47
C SER A 115 -23.38 -4.84 14.33
N ARG A 116 -22.06 -4.71 14.46
CA ARG A 116 -21.19 -4.15 13.41
C ARG A 116 -19.86 -4.89 13.35
N PHE A 117 -19.28 -4.98 12.15
CA PHE A 117 -17.90 -5.38 11.98
C PHE A 117 -16.95 -4.33 12.54
N ARG A 118 -15.88 -4.79 13.17
CA ARG A 118 -14.84 -3.96 13.78
C ARG A 118 -13.47 -4.41 13.33
N SER A 119 -12.67 -3.48 12.84
CA SER A 119 -11.32 -3.75 12.34
C SER A 119 -10.27 -3.29 13.34
N ALA A 120 -9.22 -4.09 13.52
CA ALA A 120 -8.02 -3.68 14.24
C ALA A 120 -7.17 -2.79 13.32
N ALA A 121 -7.56 -1.53 13.22
CA ALA A 121 -6.95 -0.56 12.32
C ALA A 121 -6.80 0.83 12.95
N ILE A 122 -5.83 1.59 12.44
CA ILE A 122 -5.51 2.96 12.84
C ILE A 122 -5.74 3.85 11.63
N GLN A 123 -6.55 4.90 11.78
CA GLN A 123 -6.70 5.90 10.73
C GLN A 123 -5.48 6.82 10.71
N VAL A 124 -4.72 6.78 9.63
CA VAL A 124 -3.52 7.63 9.43
C VAL A 124 -3.79 8.77 8.47
N ASP A 125 -4.86 8.69 7.67
CA ASP A 125 -5.24 9.73 6.73
C ASP A 125 -6.77 9.82 6.64
N THR A 126 -7.27 11.04 6.62
CA THR A 126 -8.71 11.34 6.57
C THR A 126 -9.15 11.79 5.18
N GLU A 127 -8.22 12.00 4.24
CA GLU A 127 -8.55 12.48 2.92
C GLU A 127 -9.40 11.43 2.17
N PRO A 128 -10.60 11.79 1.69
CA PRO A 128 -11.49 10.82 1.05
C PRO A 128 -11.10 10.55 -0.42
N ARG A 129 -9.81 10.64 -0.76
CA ARG A 129 -9.27 10.54 -2.12
C ARG A 129 -9.68 9.25 -2.83
N GLN A 130 -9.84 8.17 -2.08
CA GLN A 130 -10.21 6.85 -2.58
C GLN A 130 -11.50 6.32 -1.93
N ASP A 131 -12.33 7.21 -1.38
CA ASP A 131 -13.65 6.84 -0.86
C ASP A 131 -14.58 6.43 -2.02
N LEU A 132 -14.92 5.13 -2.07
CA LEU A 132 -15.73 4.54 -3.14
C LEU A 132 -17.11 5.19 -3.29
N ARG A 133 -17.68 5.76 -2.21
CA ARG A 133 -18.97 6.47 -2.26
C ARG A 133 -18.90 7.69 -3.17
N GLN A 134 -17.70 8.23 -3.36
CA GLN A 134 -17.44 9.42 -4.16
C GLN A 134 -16.92 9.07 -5.56
N MET A 135 -16.99 7.79 -5.95
CA MET A 135 -16.54 7.27 -7.24
C MET A 135 -17.66 6.55 -8.01
N PRO A 136 -18.79 7.23 -8.29
CA PRO A 136 -19.94 6.58 -8.92
C PRO A 136 -19.59 6.13 -10.35
N ARG A 137 -19.82 4.85 -10.65
CA ARG A 137 -19.38 4.19 -11.89
C ARG A 137 -19.88 4.90 -13.15
N ASN A 138 -21.12 5.39 -13.16
CA ASN A 138 -21.69 6.12 -14.30
C ASN A 138 -20.90 7.39 -14.64
N LYS A 139 -20.44 8.16 -13.64
CA LYS A 139 -19.61 9.34 -13.88
C LYS A 139 -18.22 8.98 -14.38
N VAL A 140 -17.63 7.89 -13.89
CA VAL A 140 -16.35 7.37 -14.41
C VAL A 140 -16.48 7.02 -15.90
N VAL A 141 -17.53 6.29 -16.28
CA VAL A 141 -17.80 5.93 -17.70
C VAL A 141 -18.01 7.18 -18.57
N GLN A 142 -18.73 8.19 -18.06
CA GLN A 142 -18.89 9.45 -18.78
C GLN A 142 -17.56 10.19 -18.98
N GLY A 143 -16.72 10.26 -17.95
CA GLY A 143 -15.38 10.85 -18.03
C GLY A 143 -14.48 10.12 -19.03
N VAL A 144 -14.54 8.78 -19.06
CA VAL A 144 -13.86 7.97 -20.07
C VAL A 144 -14.30 8.36 -21.48
N GLY A 145 -15.62 8.42 -21.73
CA GLY A 145 -16.18 8.80 -23.03
C GLY A 145 -15.80 10.21 -23.46
N HIS A 146 -15.70 11.16 -22.52
CA HIS A 146 -15.20 12.51 -22.80
C HIS A 146 -13.74 12.48 -23.27
N MET A 147 -12.87 11.76 -22.56
CA MET A 147 -11.44 11.67 -22.90
C MET A 147 -11.20 10.90 -24.21
N GLN A 148 -12.04 9.91 -24.55
CA GLN A 148 -12.00 9.23 -25.85
C GLN A 148 -12.22 10.21 -27.02
N LYS A 149 -13.18 11.11 -26.89
CA LYS A 149 -13.48 12.11 -27.93
C LYS A 149 -12.41 13.19 -28.02
N LYS A 150 -11.91 13.67 -26.88
CA LYS A 150 -10.92 14.76 -26.81
C LYS A 150 -9.51 14.31 -27.21
N TYR A 151 -9.12 13.10 -26.82
CA TYR A 151 -7.79 12.54 -27.04
C TYR A 151 -7.88 11.11 -27.62
N PRO A 152 -8.36 10.96 -28.88
CA PRO A 152 -8.60 9.64 -29.47
C PRO A 152 -7.32 8.80 -29.62
N ASN A 153 -6.16 9.46 -29.79
CA ASN A 153 -4.89 8.79 -30.09
C ASN A 153 -3.97 8.64 -28.87
N ASN A 154 -4.37 9.10 -27.68
CA ASN A 154 -3.52 9.01 -26.49
C ASN A 154 -3.64 7.61 -25.84
N ARG A 155 -2.61 6.78 -26.02
CA ARG A 155 -2.62 5.38 -25.55
C ARG A 155 -2.56 5.29 -24.04
N LEU A 156 -1.91 6.24 -23.37
CA LEU A 156 -1.87 6.27 -21.91
C LEU A 156 -3.27 6.45 -21.33
N MET A 157 -4.09 7.35 -21.88
CA MET A 157 -5.49 7.49 -21.47
C MET A 157 -6.32 6.22 -21.70
N ARG A 158 -6.04 5.46 -22.77
CA ARG A 158 -6.69 4.16 -23.01
C ARG A 158 -6.28 3.12 -21.97
N HIS A 159 -5.01 3.11 -21.57
CA HIS A 159 -4.57 2.25 -20.46
C HIS A 159 -5.26 2.63 -19.14
N LEU A 160 -5.39 3.94 -18.85
CA LEU A 160 -6.08 4.40 -17.64
C LEU A 160 -7.57 4.03 -17.62
N GLU A 161 -8.24 3.98 -18.78
CA GLU A 161 -9.61 3.47 -18.91
C GLU A 161 -9.72 2.03 -18.41
N THR A 162 -8.83 1.14 -18.86
CA THR A 162 -8.74 -0.24 -18.37
C THR A 162 -8.53 -0.28 -16.85
N CYS A 163 -7.59 0.51 -16.33
CA CYS A 163 -7.37 0.59 -14.89
C CYS A 163 -8.62 1.02 -14.12
N ALA A 164 -9.35 2.03 -14.61
CA ALA A 164 -10.51 2.57 -13.92
C ALA A 164 -11.73 1.65 -13.99
N LEU A 165 -12.00 1.04 -15.16
CA LEU A 165 -13.25 0.32 -15.43
C LEU A 165 -13.16 -1.19 -15.20
N GLN A 166 -11.99 -1.81 -15.44
CA GLN A 166 -11.77 -3.25 -15.30
C GLN A 166 -11.10 -3.58 -13.97
N TYR A 167 -9.92 -3.02 -13.69
CA TYR A 167 -9.22 -3.28 -12.42
C TYR A 167 -9.82 -2.51 -11.24
N GLY A 168 -10.71 -1.55 -11.49
CA GLY A 168 -11.36 -0.76 -10.43
C GLY A 168 -10.42 0.20 -9.70
N CYS A 169 -9.24 0.52 -10.26
CA CYS A 169 -8.20 1.34 -9.67
C CYS A 169 -8.74 2.74 -9.27
N PRO A 170 -8.68 3.12 -7.98
CA PRO A 170 -9.13 4.44 -7.52
C PRO A 170 -8.38 5.62 -8.17
N ALA A 171 -7.08 5.48 -8.43
CA ALA A 171 -6.29 6.52 -9.09
C ALA A 171 -6.74 6.74 -10.54
N GLY A 172 -7.01 5.66 -11.29
CA GLY A 172 -7.57 5.76 -12.64
C GLY A 172 -8.95 6.43 -12.64
N LYS A 173 -9.81 6.06 -11.68
CA LYS A 173 -11.13 6.70 -11.49
C LYS A 173 -11.00 8.20 -11.21
N ASN A 174 -10.05 8.60 -10.37
CA ASN A 174 -9.80 10.01 -10.02
C ASN A 174 -9.45 10.88 -11.22
N PHE A 175 -8.68 10.37 -12.19
CA PHE A 175 -8.41 11.08 -13.44
C PHE A 175 -9.71 11.38 -14.22
N PHE A 176 -10.55 10.37 -14.46
CA PHE A 176 -11.81 10.56 -15.20
C PHE A 176 -12.88 11.33 -14.42
N LEU A 177 -12.78 11.35 -13.09
CA LEU A 177 -13.63 12.17 -12.22
C LEU A 177 -13.07 13.59 -12.00
N GLN A 178 -11.87 13.89 -12.51
CA GLN A 178 -11.17 15.17 -12.32
C GLN A 178 -11.00 15.55 -10.85
N ARG A 179 -10.41 14.65 -10.05
CA ARG A 179 -10.20 14.86 -8.61
C ARG A 179 -8.86 14.35 -8.12
N TYR A 180 -8.29 15.04 -7.13
CA TYR A 180 -7.08 14.63 -6.41
C TYR A 180 -5.88 14.26 -7.31
N GLU A 181 -5.57 12.97 -7.41
CA GLU A 181 -4.36 12.44 -7.99
C GLU A 181 -4.65 11.64 -9.27
N ALA A 182 -3.95 11.98 -10.35
CA ALA A 182 -3.95 11.20 -11.58
C ALA A 182 -2.69 10.33 -11.74
N PRO A 183 -2.83 9.06 -12.14
CA PRO A 183 -1.71 8.15 -12.36
C PRO A 183 -1.05 8.38 -13.73
N LEU A 184 0.29 8.28 -13.78
CA LEU A 184 1.11 8.35 -14.98
C LEU A 184 1.98 7.07 -15.12
N PRO A 185 1.39 5.89 -15.40
CA PRO A 185 2.16 4.67 -15.60
C PRO A 185 3.01 4.75 -16.87
N THR A 186 4.28 4.37 -16.77
CA THR A 186 5.28 4.55 -17.84
C THR A 186 6.21 3.37 -18.05
N SER A 187 6.46 2.58 -17.02
CA SER A 187 7.49 1.54 -17.05
C SER A 187 6.95 0.13 -17.25
N ARG A 188 7.55 -0.59 -18.20
CA ARG A 188 7.28 -2.01 -18.46
C ARG A 188 8.11 -2.94 -17.58
N VAL A 189 9.23 -2.44 -17.04
CA VAL A 189 10.28 -3.25 -16.43
C VAL A 189 10.62 -2.73 -15.03
N CYS A 190 11.11 -3.62 -14.18
CA CYS A 190 11.55 -3.27 -12.84
C CYS A 190 12.94 -3.88 -12.63
N ASN A 191 13.78 -3.17 -11.90
CA ASN A 191 15.12 -3.62 -11.50
C ASN A 191 15.16 -4.20 -10.07
N ALA A 192 13.99 -4.54 -9.52
CA ALA A 192 13.79 -5.27 -8.28
C ALA A 192 12.91 -6.50 -8.55
N ASN A 193 13.07 -7.54 -7.75
CA ASN A 193 12.24 -8.75 -7.82
C ASN A 193 11.49 -8.95 -6.51
N CYS A 194 10.67 -8.00 -6.08
CA CYS A 194 10.05 -8.04 -4.76
C CYS A 194 9.30 -9.36 -4.49
N LEU A 195 9.30 -9.87 -3.26
CA LEU A 195 8.54 -11.08 -2.89
C LEU A 195 7.04 -10.92 -3.20
N GLY A 196 6.45 -9.80 -2.76
CA GLY A 196 5.05 -9.44 -3.03
C GLY A 196 4.87 -8.45 -4.17
N CYS A 197 5.54 -8.63 -5.32
CA CYS A 197 5.33 -7.74 -6.46
C CYS A 197 3.90 -7.90 -7.01
N ILE A 198 3.09 -6.84 -6.90
CA ILE A 198 1.67 -6.86 -7.31
C ILE A 198 1.46 -6.78 -8.82
N SER A 199 2.51 -6.44 -9.59
CA SER A 199 2.44 -6.27 -11.05
C SER A 199 3.14 -7.36 -11.84
N LEU A 200 3.89 -8.25 -11.17
CA LEU A 200 4.58 -9.36 -11.81
C LEU A 200 4.92 -10.46 -10.80
N GLN A 201 4.37 -11.65 -11.01
CA GLN A 201 4.74 -12.87 -10.29
C GLN A 201 5.13 -13.94 -11.32
N PRO A 202 6.42 -14.30 -11.44
CA PRO A 202 6.88 -15.19 -12.51
C PRO A 202 6.72 -16.68 -12.18
N GLY A 203 6.46 -17.04 -10.91
CA GLY A 203 6.38 -18.42 -10.46
C GLY A 203 4.94 -18.94 -10.35
N PRO A 204 4.75 -20.28 -10.30
CA PRO A 204 3.45 -20.86 -10.00
C PRO A 204 3.08 -20.60 -8.53
N GLY A 205 1.82 -20.25 -8.27
CA GLY A 205 1.25 -20.16 -6.91
C GLY A 205 0.90 -18.76 -6.40
N LEU A 206 1.56 -17.70 -6.87
CA LEU A 206 1.15 -16.31 -6.62
C LEU A 206 0.83 -15.62 -7.95
N HIS A 207 -0.28 -14.89 -7.97
CA HIS A 207 -0.71 -14.14 -9.13
C HIS A 207 -0.61 -12.64 -8.85
N ALA A 208 -0.17 -11.88 -9.87
CA ALA A 208 -0.22 -10.42 -9.83
C ALA A 208 -1.68 -9.95 -9.79
N CYS A 209 -1.97 -8.88 -9.06
CA CYS A 209 -3.31 -8.32 -8.97
C CYS A 209 -3.71 -7.55 -10.25
N GLN A 210 -2.72 -7.12 -11.02
CA GLN A 210 -2.90 -6.33 -12.22
C GLN A 210 -1.68 -6.46 -13.15
N ASP A 211 -1.90 -6.35 -14.45
CA ASP A 211 -0.81 -6.44 -15.43
C ASP A 211 -0.03 -5.14 -15.54
N ARG A 212 1.25 -5.26 -15.91
CA ARG A 212 2.06 -4.10 -16.28
C ARG A 212 1.58 -3.50 -17.59
N ILE A 213 1.70 -2.18 -17.70
CA ILE A 213 1.53 -1.46 -18.96
C ILE A 213 2.42 -2.08 -20.04
N ALA A 214 1.84 -2.35 -21.21
CA ALA A 214 2.50 -3.10 -22.27
C ALA A 214 3.48 -2.26 -23.10
N PHE A 215 3.46 -0.93 -22.94
CA PHE A 215 4.26 0.04 -23.70
C PHE A 215 4.78 1.14 -22.78
N THR A 216 5.79 1.88 -23.25
CA THR A 216 6.20 3.14 -22.60
C THR A 216 5.55 4.29 -23.38
N PRO A 217 4.70 5.11 -22.76
CA PRO A 217 4.07 6.25 -23.41
C PRO A 217 5.12 7.27 -23.88
N THR A 218 4.78 8.07 -24.89
CA THR A 218 5.62 9.21 -25.28
C THR A 218 5.53 10.33 -24.25
N ALA A 219 6.52 11.22 -24.25
CA ALA A 219 6.50 12.40 -23.38
C ALA A 219 5.25 13.27 -23.60
N GLN A 220 4.79 13.37 -24.84
CA GLN A 220 3.58 14.09 -25.21
C GLN A 220 2.32 13.42 -24.66
N GLU A 221 2.22 12.08 -24.72
CA GLU A 221 1.09 11.36 -24.14
C GLU A 221 1.00 11.57 -22.62
N ILE A 222 2.14 11.55 -21.93
CA ILE A 222 2.25 11.80 -20.48
C ILE A 222 1.86 13.25 -20.17
N ALA A 223 2.45 14.21 -20.87
CA ALA A 223 2.19 15.64 -20.65
C ALA A 223 0.72 15.99 -20.88
N GLN A 224 0.07 15.41 -21.90
CA GLN A 224 -1.36 15.59 -22.14
C GLN A 224 -2.22 15.13 -20.97
N VAL A 225 -1.97 13.94 -20.41
CA VAL A 225 -2.71 13.44 -19.24
C VAL A 225 -2.50 14.37 -18.05
N ALA A 226 -1.24 14.73 -17.77
CA ALA A 226 -0.90 15.57 -16.63
C ALA A 226 -1.53 16.96 -16.73
N LEU A 227 -1.40 17.64 -17.89
CA LEU A 227 -1.93 18.97 -18.10
C LEU A 227 -3.47 19.00 -18.13
N GLU A 228 -4.11 17.97 -18.68
CA GLU A 228 -5.56 17.85 -18.63
C GLU A 228 -6.06 17.78 -17.19
N HIS A 229 -5.37 17.02 -16.33
CA HIS A 229 -5.73 16.91 -14.93
C HIS A 229 -5.41 18.18 -14.13
N ILE A 230 -4.19 18.70 -14.24
CA ILE A 230 -3.72 19.87 -13.48
C ILE A 230 -4.60 21.11 -13.72
N ARG A 231 -5.10 21.30 -14.94
CA ARG A 231 -5.95 22.45 -15.29
C ARG A 231 -7.33 22.40 -14.64
N GLN A 232 -7.85 21.20 -14.35
CA GLN A 232 -9.21 21.01 -13.86
C GLN A 232 -9.27 20.77 -12.35
N VAL A 233 -8.17 20.31 -11.75
CA VAL A 233 -8.16 19.83 -10.37
C VAL A 233 -7.41 20.81 -9.46
N PRO A 234 -8.09 21.42 -8.47
CA PRO A 234 -7.42 22.21 -7.45
C PRO A 234 -6.44 21.35 -6.66
N LYS A 235 -5.22 21.88 -6.42
CA LYS A 235 -4.15 21.15 -5.71
C LYS A 235 -3.89 19.77 -6.34
N ALA A 236 -3.89 19.73 -7.68
CA ALA A 236 -3.70 18.49 -8.44
C ALA A 236 -2.40 17.80 -8.08
N VAL A 237 -2.44 16.47 -8.03
CA VAL A 237 -1.25 15.62 -8.01
C VAL A 237 -1.26 14.77 -9.27
N VAL A 238 -0.10 14.62 -9.90
CA VAL A 238 0.11 13.65 -10.98
C VAL A 238 1.32 12.81 -10.60
N SER A 239 1.19 11.48 -10.68
CA SER A 239 2.18 10.58 -10.09
C SER A 239 2.70 9.54 -11.06
N PHE A 240 4.01 9.45 -11.20
CA PHE A 240 4.69 8.27 -11.74
C PHE A 240 4.78 7.17 -10.66
N GLY A 241 4.93 5.91 -11.07
CA GLY A 241 5.05 4.74 -10.19
C GLY A 241 3.72 4.23 -9.66
N GLN A 242 3.02 3.49 -10.52
CA GLN A 242 1.69 2.95 -10.29
C GLN A 242 1.70 1.43 -10.12
N GLY A 243 0.62 0.86 -9.59
CA GLY A 243 0.50 -0.59 -9.43
C GLY A 243 0.54 -1.37 -10.76
N CYS A 244 0.25 -0.71 -11.89
CA CYS A 244 0.25 -1.30 -13.23
C CYS A 244 1.57 -1.03 -13.98
N GLU A 245 2.67 -0.74 -13.30
CA GLU A 245 3.97 -0.58 -13.94
C GLU A 245 5.09 -1.25 -13.14
N GLY A 246 6.29 -1.24 -13.72
CA GLY A 246 7.53 -1.59 -13.04
C GLY A 246 8.12 -0.39 -12.29
N GLU A 247 9.45 -0.22 -12.38
CA GLU A 247 10.15 0.91 -11.76
C GLU A 247 10.15 2.12 -12.71
N PRO A 248 9.49 3.24 -12.40
CA PRO A 248 9.42 4.40 -13.30
C PRO A 248 10.78 5.02 -13.63
N LEU A 249 11.78 4.97 -12.74
CA LEU A 249 13.12 5.48 -13.04
C LEU A 249 13.79 4.79 -14.25
N THR A 250 13.35 3.58 -14.61
CA THR A 250 13.83 2.90 -15.83
C THR A 250 13.26 3.52 -17.12
N ALA A 251 12.16 4.28 -17.02
CA ALA A 251 11.52 5.01 -18.12
C ALA A 251 11.94 6.49 -18.19
N HIS A 252 13.07 6.88 -17.55
CA HIS A 252 13.52 8.28 -17.47
C HIS A 252 13.56 9.02 -18.83
N LYS A 253 13.90 8.32 -19.93
CA LYS A 253 13.94 8.92 -21.29
C LYS A 253 12.58 9.43 -21.77
N ALA A 254 11.48 8.90 -21.24
CA ALA A 254 10.13 9.40 -21.49
C ALA A 254 9.68 10.39 -20.41
N ILE A 255 10.04 10.13 -19.15
CA ILE A 255 9.59 10.94 -18.00
C ILE A 255 10.23 12.33 -18.01
N VAL A 256 11.55 12.45 -18.18
CA VAL A 256 12.26 13.74 -18.10
C VAL A 256 11.71 14.75 -19.11
N PRO A 257 11.59 14.43 -20.42
CA PRO A 257 10.98 15.37 -21.37
C PRO A 257 9.51 15.66 -21.07
N ALA A 258 8.75 14.71 -20.51
CA ALA A 258 7.36 14.96 -20.13
C ALA A 258 7.25 15.98 -18.99
N VAL A 259 8.08 15.84 -17.94
CA VAL A 259 8.14 16.78 -16.82
C VAL A 259 8.50 18.18 -17.32
N GLN A 260 9.49 18.27 -18.21
CA GLN A 260 9.86 19.53 -18.85
C GLN A 260 8.67 20.16 -19.60
N MET A 261 8.00 19.41 -20.49
CA MET A 261 6.82 19.90 -21.23
C MET A 261 5.68 20.36 -20.31
N ILE A 262 5.46 19.67 -19.18
CA ILE A 262 4.46 20.07 -18.19
C ILE A 262 4.86 21.40 -17.55
N ARG A 263 6.13 21.53 -17.12
CA ARG A 263 6.64 22.72 -16.41
C ARG A 263 6.77 23.95 -17.30
N GLU A 264 7.03 23.77 -18.59
CA GLU A 264 6.97 24.84 -19.60
C GLU A 264 5.56 25.43 -19.76
N GLN A 265 4.51 24.63 -19.54
CA GLN A 265 3.13 25.08 -19.66
C GLN A 265 2.49 25.53 -18.35
N THR A 266 2.96 25.03 -17.20
CA THR A 266 2.41 25.42 -15.90
C THR A 266 3.36 25.16 -14.73
N GLY A 267 3.43 26.13 -13.82
CA GLY A 267 4.02 25.96 -12.49
C GLY A 267 3.05 25.36 -11.46
N GLN A 268 1.78 25.12 -11.82
CA GLN A 268 0.78 24.53 -10.91
C GLN A 268 0.85 22.99 -10.91
N GLY A 269 0.16 22.40 -9.94
CA GLY A 269 0.12 20.94 -9.76
C GLY A 269 1.42 20.37 -9.18
N THR A 270 1.29 19.24 -8.52
CA THR A 270 2.39 18.47 -7.93
C THR A 270 2.73 17.32 -8.85
N ILE A 271 3.98 17.24 -9.30
CA ILE A 271 4.52 16.09 -10.03
C ILE A 271 5.27 15.23 -9.02
N ASN A 272 4.74 14.04 -8.78
CA ASN A 272 5.25 13.10 -7.80
C ASN A 272 5.85 11.85 -8.47
N LEU A 273 6.91 11.31 -7.89
CA LEU A 273 7.52 10.06 -8.32
C LEU A 273 7.41 9.01 -7.20
N ASN A 274 6.59 7.98 -7.39
CA ASN A 274 6.65 6.79 -6.55
C ASN A 274 7.73 5.84 -7.10
N THR A 275 8.69 5.40 -6.31
CA THR A 275 9.85 4.65 -6.81
C THR A 275 10.42 3.70 -5.74
N ASN A 276 11.24 2.74 -6.16
CA ASN A 276 12.18 2.04 -5.28
C ASN A 276 13.49 2.84 -5.04
N ALA A 277 13.62 4.02 -5.68
CA ALA A 277 14.74 4.96 -5.59
C ALA A 277 16.10 4.36 -6.02
N SER A 278 16.07 3.37 -6.89
CA SER A 278 17.23 2.60 -7.34
C SER A 278 18.25 3.34 -8.22
N LEU A 279 17.91 4.51 -8.78
CA LEU A 279 18.74 5.19 -9.79
C LEU A 279 18.97 6.67 -9.41
N PRO A 280 19.97 6.98 -8.57
CA PRO A 280 20.23 8.32 -8.03
C PRO A 280 20.43 9.40 -9.10
N GLU A 281 21.16 9.08 -10.17
CA GLU A 281 21.42 10.06 -11.23
C GLU A 281 20.13 10.43 -11.97
N HIS A 282 19.19 9.48 -12.15
CA HIS A 282 17.90 9.78 -12.75
C HIS A 282 17.00 10.59 -11.80
N VAL A 283 17.08 10.31 -10.49
CA VAL A 283 16.40 11.12 -9.47
C VAL A 283 16.92 12.56 -9.51
N LYS A 284 18.23 12.75 -9.56
CA LYS A 284 18.87 14.07 -9.69
C LYS A 284 18.34 14.83 -10.90
N THR A 285 18.40 14.23 -12.08
CA THR A 285 17.89 14.86 -13.31
C THR A 285 16.42 15.25 -13.19
N LEU A 286 15.57 14.38 -12.62
CA LEU A 286 14.15 14.71 -12.43
C LEU A 286 13.95 15.87 -11.43
N CYS A 287 14.74 15.93 -10.36
CA CYS A 287 14.70 17.02 -9.40
C CYS A 287 15.05 18.37 -10.05
N GLU A 288 16.10 18.39 -10.87
CA GLU A 288 16.54 19.55 -11.65
C GLU A 288 15.51 19.96 -12.72
N THR A 289 14.81 18.98 -13.32
CA THR A 289 13.82 19.22 -14.39
C THR A 289 12.51 19.83 -13.86
N GLY A 290 12.12 19.54 -12.61
CA GLY A 290 10.92 20.11 -12.00
C GLY A 290 9.99 19.12 -11.29
N LEU A 291 10.50 17.95 -10.89
CA LEU A 291 9.83 17.08 -9.92
C LEU A 291 9.60 17.83 -8.61
N ASP A 292 8.45 17.66 -7.97
CA ASP A 292 8.14 18.32 -6.68
C ASP A 292 8.33 17.37 -5.49
N SER A 293 7.96 16.10 -5.66
CA SER A 293 8.02 15.10 -4.59
C SER A 293 8.42 13.72 -5.08
N MET A 294 9.00 12.94 -4.16
CA MET A 294 9.35 11.56 -4.37
C MET A 294 8.88 10.71 -3.20
N ARG A 295 8.36 9.53 -3.50
CA ARG A 295 7.93 8.54 -2.52
C ARG A 295 8.73 7.25 -2.71
N VAL A 296 9.56 6.90 -1.73
CA VAL A 296 10.43 5.72 -1.76
C VAL A 296 9.76 4.54 -1.07
N SER A 297 9.62 3.42 -1.77
CA SER A 297 8.98 2.21 -1.22
C SER A 297 9.96 1.35 -0.44
N MET A 298 9.62 1.04 0.81
CA MET A 298 10.46 0.26 1.71
C MET A 298 9.58 -0.63 2.60
N ASN A 299 9.96 -1.90 2.74
CA ASN A 299 9.35 -2.80 3.72
C ASN A 299 10.06 -2.72 5.08
N SER A 300 11.31 -2.27 5.07
CA SER A 300 12.16 -2.11 6.24
C SER A 300 13.23 -1.06 5.94
N VAL A 301 13.62 -0.31 6.97
CA VAL A 301 14.78 0.60 6.92
C VAL A 301 16.09 -0.09 7.32
N ARG A 302 16.04 -1.40 7.58
CA ARG A 302 17.22 -2.23 7.84
C ARG A 302 17.62 -2.93 6.54
N GLN A 303 18.89 -2.80 6.14
CA GLN A 303 19.37 -3.26 4.83
C GLN A 303 19.12 -4.75 4.54
N LYS A 304 19.35 -5.62 5.53
CA LYS A 304 19.20 -7.08 5.34
C LYS A 304 17.76 -7.50 5.04
N THR A 305 16.80 -6.98 5.80
CA THR A 305 15.36 -7.20 5.64
C THR A 305 14.81 -6.52 4.40
N TYR A 306 15.30 -5.31 4.07
CA TYR A 306 15.01 -4.67 2.78
C TYR A 306 15.43 -5.55 1.61
N THR A 307 16.68 -6.03 1.63
CA THR A 307 17.26 -6.83 0.56
C THR A 307 16.53 -8.15 0.38
N ALA A 308 16.15 -8.80 1.49
CA ALA A 308 15.37 -10.04 1.47
C ALA A 308 14.01 -9.88 0.78
N TYR A 309 13.33 -8.75 0.99
CA TYR A 309 12.02 -8.49 0.38
C TYR A 309 12.12 -7.94 -1.04
N PHE A 310 12.85 -6.83 -1.26
CA PHE A 310 12.91 -6.14 -2.56
C PHE A 310 13.75 -6.91 -3.59
N ARG A 311 14.71 -7.72 -3.15
CA ARG A 311 15.64 -8.49 -3.99
C ARG A 311 16.19 -7.64 -5.16
N PRO A 312 16.98 -6.58 -4.86
CA PRO A 312 17.56 -5.71 -5.88
C PRO A 312 18.32 -6.50 -6.95
N LYS A 313 18.21 -6.11 -8.22
CA LYS A 313 18.91 -6.76 -9.34
C LYS A 313 20.05 -5.94 -9.92
N SER A 314 19.86 -4.63 -10.01
CA SER A 314 20.83 -3.73 -10.65
C SER A 314 21.04 -2.42 -9.87
N TYR A 315 20.83 -2.46 -8.56
CA TYR A 315 21.07 -1.34 -7.65
C TYR A 315 21.39 -1.88 -6.25
N ALA A 316 22.07 -1.05 -5.45
CA ALA A 316 22.45 -1.35 -4.09
C ALA A 316 21.58 -0.57 -3.08
N TRP A 317 21.70 -0.93 -1.80
CA TRP A 317 21.03 -0.22 -0.72
C TRP A 317 21.47 1.25 -0.65
N GLU A 318 22.75 1.50 -0.88
CA GLU A 318 23.38 2.81 -0.85
C GLU A 318 22.86 3.72 -1.97
N ASP A 319 22.48 3.16 -3.12
CA ASP A 319 21.83 3.93 -4.20
C ASP A 319 20.47 4.46 -3.73
N MET A 320 19.67 3.64 -3.04
CA MET A 320 18.38 4.07 -2.51
C MET A 320 18.52 5.21 -1.49
N LEU A 321 19.50 5.13 -0.58
CA LEU A 321 19.80 6.22 0.36
C LEU A 321 20.27 7.48 -0.37
N LYS A 322 21.20 7.35 -1.33
CA LYS A 322 21.71 8.47 -2.13
C LYS A 322 20.59 9.18 -2.88
N SER A 323 19.61 8.45 -3.42
CA SER A 323 18.44 9.03 -4.06
C SER A 323 17.59 9.88 -3.11
N ILE A 324 17.35 9.39 -1.89
CA ILE A 324 16.64 10.15 -0.85
C ILE A 324 17.37 11.45 -0.54
N ASP A 325 18.67 11.36 -0.24
CA ASP A 325 19.49 12.51 0.12
C ASP A 325 19.58 13.51 -1.04
N THR A 326 19.68 13.01 -2.27
CA THR A 326 19.67 13.84 -3.50
C THR A 326 18.38 14.63 -3.62
N ALA A 327 17.22 13.99 -3.42
CA ALA A 327 15.93 14.67 -3.48
C ALA A 327 15.79 15.73 -2.37
N ARG A 328 16.23 15.42 -1.14
CA ARG A 328 16.26 16.38 -0.03
C ARG A 328 17.19 17.57 -0.30
N ALA A 329 18.38 17.33 -0.83
CA ALA A 329 19.34 18.37 -1.21
C ALA A 329 18.79 19.33 -2.29
N HIS A 330 17.85 18.86 -3.13
CA HIS A 330 17.13 19.68 -4.10
C HIS A 330 15.82 20.28 -3.54
N ASN A 331 15.64 20.28 -2.22
CA ASN A 331 14.46 20.77 -1.50
C ASN A 331 13.15 20.10 -1.96
N LYS A 332 13.20 18.83 -2.36
CA LYS A 332 12.00 18.07 -2.74
C LYS A 332 11.36 17.43 -1.52
N PHE A 333 10.05 17.25 -1.59
CA PHE A 333 9.31 16.53 -0.57
C PHE A 333 9.58 15.03 -0.71
N VAL A 334 10.09 14.40 0.34
CA VAL A 334 10.38 12.96 0.36
C VAL A 334 9.48 12.25 1.35
N ALA A 335 8.72 11.28 0.83
CA ALA A 335 7.95 10.35 1.63
C ALA A 335 8.58 8.95 1.60
N VAL A 336 8.52 8.24 2.71
CA VAL A 336 8.76 6.79 2.74
C VAL A 336 7.42 6.07 2.71
N ASN A 337 7.17 5.35 1.62
CA ASN A 337 6.09 4.38 1.52
C ASN A 337 6.46 3.13 2.32
N TYR A 338 6.02 3.10 3.57
CA TYR A 338 6.46 2.10 4.53
C TYR A 338 5.42 0.98 4.64
N LEU A 339 5.83 -0.23 4.23
CA LEU A 339 4.95 -1.40 4.16
C LEU A 339 4.75 -2.00 5.55
N ASN A 340 3.64 -1.66 6.17
CA ASN A 340 3.19 -2.07 7.48
C ASN A 340 2.85 -3.56 7.53
N CYS A 341 3.55 -4.28 8.40
CA CYS A 341 3.24 -5.62 8.88
C CYS A 341 3.35 -5.61 10.42
N PRO A 342 2.23 -5.50 11.15
CA PRO A 342 2.24 -5.44 12.61
C PRO A 342 2.94 -6.64 13.24
N GLY A 343 3.76 -6.41 14.24
CA GLY A 343 4.74 -7.36 14.77
C GLY A 343 6.16 -7.11 14.30
N PHE A 344 6.32 -6.85 13.01
CA PHE A 344 7.63 -6.63 12.40
C PHE A 344 7.95 -5.14 12.31
N THR A 345 7.04 -4.35 11.72
CA THR A 345 7.21 -2.90 11.49
C THR A 345 7.39 -2.12 12.80
N ASP A 346 6.77 -2.60 13.87
CA ASP A 346 6.84 -2.06 15.23
C ASP A 346 7.72 -2.89 16.16
N SER A 347 8.59 -3.77 15.64
CA SER A 347 9.60 -4.44 16.45
C SER A 347 10.66 -3.47 16.99
N GLU A 348 11.20 -3.74 18.18
CA GLU A 348 12.21 -2.89 18.86
C GLU A 348 13.34 -2.41 17.94
N LYS A 349 13.95 -3.32 17.16
CA LYS A 349 15.08 -2.98 16.28
C LYS A 349 14.65 -2.26 15.02
N GLU A 350 13.50 -2.59 14.45
CA GLU A 350 12.98 -1.86 13.29
C GLU A 350 12.59 -0.43 13.69
N ALA A 351 11.90 -0.28 14.83
CA ALA A 351 11.56 1.02 15.40
C ALA A 351 12.82 1.86 15.62
N ALA A 352 13.82 1.34 16.35
CA ALA A 352 15.08 2.05 16.59
C ALA A 352 15.76 2.49 15.29
N ALA A 353 15.83 1.59 14.29
CA ALA A 353 16.39 1.92 12.99
C ALA A 353 15.59 3.00 12.26
N LEU A 354 14.25 3.02 12.39
CA LEU A 354 13.39 4.04 11.81
C LEU A 354 13.63 5.41 12.42
N PHE A 355 13.82 5.51 13.75
CA PHE A 355 14.18 6.76 14.40
C PHE A 355 15.51 7.31 13.88
N GLU A 356 16.55 6.47 13.77
CA GLU A 356 17.84 6.91 13.20
C GLU A 356 17.72 7.28 11.72
N PHE A 357 16.98 6.50 10.94
CA PHE A 357 16.76 6.78 9.52
C PHE A 357 16.13 8.16 9.31
N ILE A 358 15.11 8.51 10.10
CA ILE A 358 14.46 9.83 10.01
C ILE A 358 15.43 10.95 10.39
N ARG A 359 16.25 10.77 11.43
CA ARG A 359 17.26 11.77 11.82
C ARG A 359 18.33 11.98 10.76
N ASN A 360 18.76 10.91 10.11
CA ASN A 360 19.88 10.96 9.17
C ASN A 360 19.46 11.47 7.78
N HIS A 361 18.24 11.17 7.35
CA HIS A 361 17.79 11.45 5.98
C HIS A 361 16.70 12.55 5.89
N ASP A 362 16.22 13.06 7.04
CA ASP A 362 15.28 14.18 7.14
C ASP A 362 14.06 14.05 6.19
N ILE A 363 13.43 12.88 6.18
CA ILE A 363 12.23 12.65 5.36
C ILE A 363 11.05 13.50 5.86
N ASN A 364 10.17 13.92 4.96
CA ASN A 364 9.03 14.77 5.30
C ASN A 364 7.82 13.96 5.77
N MET A 365 7.70 12.72 5.31
CA MET A 365 6.50 11.92 5.53
C MET A 365 6.79 10.42 5.64
N ILE A 366 6.11 9.77 6.58
CA ILE A 366 5.83 8.34 6.48
C ILE A 366 4.46 8.18 5.84
N GLN A 367 4.47 7.65 4.62
CA GLN A 367 3.27 7.18 3.96
C GLN A 367 3.04 5.73 4.35
N TRP A 368 2.15 5.51 5.30
CA TRP A 368 1.85 4.16 5.77
C TRP A 368 1.03 3.40 4.72
N ARG A 369 1.44 2.17 4.41
CA ARG A 369 0.71 1.24 3.55
C ARG A 369 0.66 -0.12 4.19
N ASN A 370 -0.47 -0.80 4.13
CA ASN A 370 -0.50 -2.21 4.52
C ASN A 370 0.29 -3.04 3.51
N LEU A 371 1.06 -4.00 4.01
CA LEU A 371 1.73 -4.99 3.18
C LEU A 371 0.69 -5.86 2.47
N ASN A 372 0.81 -5.97 1.14
CA ASN A 372 -0.02 -6.85 0.30
C ASN A 372 0.72 -8.16 0.03
N TYR A 373 0.89 -8.97 1.07
CA TYR A 373 1.59 -10.26 1.04
C TYR A 373 1.12 -11.10 2.24
N ASP A 374 1.32 -12.41 2.19
CA ASP A 374 1.04 -13.30 3.33
C ASP A 374 1.85 -12.83 4.56
N PRO A 375 1.18 -12.36 5.64
CA PRO A 375 1.88 -11.74 6.75
C PRO A 375 2.75 -12.73 7.53
N ARG A 376 2.35 -14.01 7.63
CA ARG A 376 3.17 -15.03 8.29
C ARG A 376 4.42 -15.32 7.49
N LEU A 377 4.28 -15.54 6.18
CA LEU A 377 5.42 -15.77 5.31
C LEU A 377 6.37 -14.56 5.29
N TYR A 378 5.84 -13.34 5.34
CA TYR A 378 6.67 -12.13 5.47
C TYR A 378 7.47 -12.14 6.77
N VAL A 379 6.80 -12.30 7.92
CA VAL A 379 7.45 -12.31 9.24
C VAL A 379 8.52 -13.38 9.30
N ASP A 380 8.19 -14.63 8.93
CA ASP A 380 9.13 -15.75 8.93
C ASP A 380 10.38 -15.46 8.08
N THR A 381 10.18 -14.90 6.87
CA THR A 381 11.29 -14.56 5.96
C THR A 381 12.16 -13.44 6.53
N MET A 382 11.56 -12.40 7.11
CA MET A 382 12.30 -11.26 7.64
C MET A 382 13.05 -11.62 8.93
N GLU A 383 12.41 -12.34 9.85
CA GLU A 383 12.99 -12.79 11.11
C GLU A 383 14.14 -13.79 10.87
N ALA A 384 14.03 -14.67 9.86
CA ALA A 384 15.12 -15.59 9.50
C ALA A 384 16.40 -14.86 9.06
N VAL A 385 16.27 -13.66 8.47
CA VAL A 385 17.41 -12.89 7.97
C VAL A 385 17.94 -11.91 9.02
N SER A 386 17.05 -11.24 9.74
CA SER A 386 17.45 -10.27 10.78
C SER A 386 16.34 -10.09 11.82
N PRO A 387 16.39 -10.81 12.95
CA PRO A 387 15.34 -10.74 13.96
C PRO A 387 15.10 -9.33 14.49
N GLY A 388 13.83 -8.90 14.56
CA GLY A 388 13.39 -7.57 14.96
C GLY A 388 13.30 -7.33 16.47
N GLY A 389 13.16 -8.40 17.27
CA GLY A 389 12.89 -8.29 18.70
C GLY A 389 11.39 -8.16 18.98
N LYS A 390 11.03 -7.76 20.21
CA LYS A 390 9.62 -7.74 20.62
C LYS A 390 8.85 -6.61 19.91
N PRO A 391 7.57 -6.79 19.57
CA PRO A 391 6.74 -5.71 19.05
C PRO A 391 6.38 -4.71 20.15
N LEU A 392 6.51 -3.43 19.82
CA LEU A 392 6.12 -2.28 20.67
C LEU A 392 4.63 -1.95 20.55
N GLY A 393 3.99 -2.36 19.46
CA GLY A 393 2.62 -1.99 19.10
C GLY A 393 2.58 -0.83 18.11
N MET A 394 1.88 -1.03 16.98
CA MET A 394 1.76 -0.02 15.91
C MET A 394 1.25 1.35 16.38
N ALA A 395 0.28 1.38 17.30
CA ALA A 395 -0.24 2.63 17.85
C ALA A 395 0.83 3.36 18.69
N ALA A 396 1.59 2.62 19.50
CA ALA A 396 2.67 3.17 20.31
C ALA A 396 3.83 3.67 19.43
N LEU A 397 4.20 2.92 18.39
CA LEU A 397 5.23 3.36 17.42
C LEU A 397 4.83 4.69 16.77
N ILE A 398 3.61 4.77 16.20
CA ILE A 398 3.13 5.99 15.53
C ILE A 398 3.11 7.17 16.50
N GLU A 399 2.63 6.97 17.72
CA GLU A 399 2.59 8.02 18.73
C GLU A 399 4.00 8.50 19.14
N SER A 400 4.93 7.57 19.34
CA SER A 400 6.32 7.88 19.69
C SER A 400 7.03 8.67 18.59
N LEU A 401 6.76 8.32 17.32
CA LEU A 401 7.28 9.05 16.16
C LEU A 401 6.72 10.47 16.10
N LYS A 402 5.41 10.67 16.33
CA LYS A 402 4.78 12.00 16.36
C LYS A 402 5.36 12.89 17.47
N GLN A 403 5.59 12.31 18.65
CA GLN A 403 6.17 13.04 19.78
C GLN A 403 7.63 13.43 19.52
N THR A 404 8.41 12.53 18.92
CA THR A 404 9.84 12.76 18.66
C THR A 404 10.10 13.64 17.44
N PHE A 405 9.27 13.51 16.40
CA PHE A 405 9.36 14.26 15.15
C PHE A 405 8.04 14.99 14.84
N PRO A 406 7.69 16.09 15.54
CA PRO A 406 6.40 16.76 15.37
C PRO A 406 6.12 17.31 13.97
N ARG A 407 7.15 17.49 13.14
CA ARG A 407 7.05 17.94 11.74
C ARG A 407 6.91 16.80 10.74
N LEU A 408 7.13 15.55 11.16
CA LEU A 408 7.00 14.38 10.30
C LEU A 408 5.52 14.12 10.03
N ILE A 409 5.15 14.15 8.76
CA ILE A 409 3.78 13.86 8.35
C ILE A 409 3.55 12.35 8.41
N HIS A 410 2.46 11.94 9.04
CA HIS A 410 1.95 10.58 8.93
C HIS A 410 0.69 10.61 8.07
N GLY A 411 0.68 9.85 6.99
CA GLY A 411 -0.48 9.83 6.10
C GLY A 411 -0.53 8.62 5.20
N TYR A 412 -1.46 8.65 4.27
CA TYR A 412 -1.70 7.58 3.31
C TYR A 412 -1.53 8.12 1.89
N PHE A 413 -1.95 9.33 1.55
CA PHE A 413 -1.88 9.78 0.16
C PHE A 413 -0.67 10.67 -0.14
N ASN A 414 -0.30 10.80 -1.42
CA ASN A 414 0.72 11.76 -1.84
C ASN A 414 0.16 13.18 -1.63
N PRO A 415 0.76 14.03 -0.77
CA PRO A 415 0.23 15.35 -0.52
C PRO A 415 0.47 16.26 -1.73
N PRO A 416 -0.44 17.21 -2.00
CA PRO A 416 -0.13 18.27 -2.94
C PRO A 416 0.85 19.27 -2.30
N LYS A 417 1.65 19.96 -3.11
CA LYS A 417 2.72 20.85 -2.67
C LYS A 417 2.30 22.01 -1.77
N GLU A 418 1.01 22.37 -1.80
CA GLU A 418 0.41 23.33 -0.87
C GLU A 418 0.33 22.80 0.58
N ARG A 419 0.71 21.54 0.83
CA ARG A 419 0.78 20.90 2.14
C ARG A 419 2.17 20.34 2.49
N PHE A 420 3.21 20.72 1.74
CA PHE A 420 4.59 20.30 2.03
C PHE A 420 5.11 20.86 3.35
#